data_AF-A0A1F6PD04-F1
#
_entry.id   AF-A0A1F6PD04-F1
#
_cell.length_a   1.000
_cell.length_b   1.000
_cell.length_c   1.000
_cell.angle_alpha   90.00
_cell.angle_beta   90.00
_cell.angle_gamma   90.00
#
_symmetry.space_group_name_H-M   'P 1'
#
loop_
_entity.id
_entity.type
_entity.pdbx_description
1 polymer ?
#
loop_
_entity_poly.entity_id
_entity_poly.type
_entity_poly.pdbx_seq_one_letter_code
_entity_poly.pdbx_strand_id
1 'polypeptide(L)'
;MYLKRLEIFTALNNLPVKRFIKMDNTKSNLPGDWLQYGRIFTFIDFGNVNYWYERDERDGNGRELFKGEKLVIGIEQLATYVKTFSVHSRFYFGLDPKQNKSIAIIAKARKFFSKTVTKPIQKIKHYLSDGENVKVGWKRNSDARGQYIYLPKCNFDVEMCVDAIRLADNYDTFCLFSSDSDFASLADYLKRAKNKKVILFSSGYVSYWLKDKVDLNINGQAIKKQITFKKIKPRL
;
A
#
# COMPACT_ATOMS: atom_id res chain seq x y z
N MET A 1 16.53 36.40 0.62
CA MET A 1 16.50 34.94 0.86
C MET A 1 15.30 34.21 0.23
N TYR A 2 14.28 34.92 -0.29
CA TYR A 2 13.08 34.31 -0.91
C TYR A 2 13.18 34.03 -2.42
N LEU A 3 14.10 34.67 -3.14
CA LEU A 3 14.18 34.56 -4.60
C LEU A 3 14.83 33.25 -5.11
N LYS A 4 15.74 32.63 -4.34
CA LYS A 4 16.36 31.34 -4.72
C LYS A 4 15.40 30.13 -4.68
N ARG A 5 14.23 30.25 -4.05
CA ARG A 5 13.24 29.16 -3.99
C ARG A 5 12.32 29.11 -5.20
N LEU A 6 12.11 30.25 -5.89
CA LEU A 6 11.29 30.30 -7.10
C LEU A 6 12.03 29.70 -8.29
N GLU A 7 13.34 29.97 -8.43
CA GLU A 7 14.15 29.46 -9.55
C GLU A 7 14.27 27.92 -9.56
N ILE A 8 14.28 27.28 -8.38
CA ILE A 8 14.30 25.81 -8.28
C ILE A 8 12.96 25.21 -8.75
N PHE A 9 11.85 25.92 -8.54
CA PHE A 9 10.52 25.46 -8.96
C PHE A 9 10.31 25.63 -10.47
N THR A 10 10.86 26.68 -11.07
CA THR A 10 10.81 26.89 -12.53
C THR A 10 11.76 25.93 -13.29
N ALA A 11 12.89 25.56 -12.69
CA ALA A 11 13.85 24.63 -13.31
C ALA A 11 13.32 23.18 -13.42
N LEU A 12 12.43 22.75 -12.53
CA LEU A 12 11.82 21.41 -12.58
C LEU A 12 10.75 21.26 -13.68
N ASN A 13 10.12 22.37 -14.10
CA ASN A 13 9.09 22.36 -15.14
C ASN A 13 9.66 22.41 -16.58
N ASN A 14 10.96 22.68 -16.73
CA ASN A 14 11.64 22.78 -18.03
C ASN A 14 12.60 21.61 -18.31
N LEU A 15 12.58 20.55 -17.51
CA LEU A 15 13.34 19.35 -17.83
C LEU A 15 12.63 18.61 -18.99
N PRO A 16 13.31 18.37 -20.11
CA PRO A 16 12.72 17.66 -21.23
C PRO A 16 12.24 16.28 -20.77
N VAL A 17 10.99 15.94 -21.14
CA VAL A 17 10.28 14.66 -20.90
C VAL A 17 10.95 13.46 -21.60
N LYS A 18 12.24 13.57 -21.94
CA LYS A 18 13.02 12.55 -22.65
C LYS A 18 14.05 11.92 -21.73
N ARG A 19 13.57 11.14 -20.77
CA ARG A 19 14.30 9.95 -20.28
C ARG A 19 13.30 8.93 -19.75
N PHE A 20 12.38 8.51 -20.62
CA PHE A 20 11.86 7.15 -20.51
C PHE A 20 13.06 6.23 -20.68
N ILE A 21 13.47 5.61 -19.58
CA ILE A 21 14.37 4.47 -19.60
C ILE A 21 13.77 3.50 -20.62
N LYS A 22 14.52 3.14 -21.67
CA LYS A 22 14.14 2.07 -22.59
C LYS A 22 13.81 0.86 -21.71
N MET A 23 12.53 0.51 -21.64
CA MET A 23 12.09 -0.72 -21.02
C MET A 23 12.72 -1.85 -21.83
N ASP A 24 13.60 -2.60 -21.18
CA ASP A 24 14.11 -3.85 -21.72
C ASP A 24 12.92 -4.82 -21.77
N ASN A 25 12.44 -5.12 -22.97
CA ASN A 25 11.26 -5.96 -23.24
C ASN A 25 11.51 -7.46 -22.96
N THR A 26 12.48 -7.79 -22.12
CA THR A 26 12.82 -9.16 -21.80
C THR A 26 12.10 -9.62 -20.52
N LYS A 27 10.91 -10.21 -20.74
CA LYS A 27 10.20 -11.14 -19.85
C LYS A 27 9.75 -10.59 -18.48
N SER A 28 8.64 -9.85 -18.45
CA SER A 28 7.77 -9.81 -17.27
C SER A 28 6.32 -10.10 -17.68
N ASN A 29 5.75 -11.18 -17.12
CA ASN A 29 4.37 -11.63 -17.35
C ASN A 29 3.35 -10.72 -16.65
N LEU A 30 3.27 -9.45 -17.02
CA LEU A 30 2.25 -8.51 -16.54
C LEU A 30 1.46 -7.88 -17.69
N PRO A 31 0.17 -7.58 -17.50
CA PRO A 31 -0.68 -7.10 -18.57
C PRO A 31 -0.44 -5.61 -18.78
N GLY A 32 0.03 -5.24 -19.96
CA GLY A 32 -0.24 -3.93 -20.54
C GLY A 32 0.99 -3.04 -20.75
N ASP A 33 0.97 -2.39 -21.91
CA ASP A 33 1.78 -1.22 -22.20
C ASP A 33 1.44 -0.11 -21.20
N TRP A 34 2.31 0.13 -20.21
CA TRP A 34 2.11 1.18 -19.20
C TRP A 34 2.09 2.58 -19.81
N LEU A 35 2.60 2.77 -21.04
CA LEU A 35 2.61 4.06 -21.73
C LEU A 35 1.20 4.64 -21.88
N GLN A 36 0.19 3.79 -22.08
CA GLN A 36 -1.20 4.23 -22.22
C GLN A 36 -1.77 4.89 -20.94
N TYR A 37 -1.12 4.72 -19.79
CA TYR A 37 -1.53 5.28 -18.50
C TYR A 37 -0.77 6.56 -18.13
N GLY A 38 0.16 7.04 -18.98
CA GLY A 38 0.87 8.29 -18.77
C GLY A 38 1.66 8.33 -17.45
N ARG A 39 1.64 9.47 -16.75
CA ARG A 39 2.30 9.63 -15.45
C ARG A 39 1.49 8.95 -14.37
N ILE A 40 2.01 7.85 -13.82
CA ILE A 40 1.36 7.09 -12.76
C ILE A 40 1.89 7.51 -11.38
N PHE A 41 0.99 7.90 -10.48
CA PHE A 41 1.30 8.05 -9.06
C PHE A 41 0.70 6.89 -8.28
N THR A 42 1.54 6.17 -7.52
CA THR A 42 1.13 5.00 -6.76
C THR A 42 0.99 5.31 -5.27
N PHE A 43 -0.12 4.90 -4.67
CA PHE A 43 -0.47 5.07 -3.27
C PHE A 43 -0.66 3.70 -2.63
N ILE A 44 0.11 3.43 -1.58
CA ILE A 44 0.21 2.11 -0.96
C ILE A 44 -0.30 2.18 0.47
N ASP A 45 -1.48 1.64 0.70
CA ASP A 45 -1.98 1.36 2.04
C ASP A 45 -1.29 0.10 2.57
N PHE A 46 -0.10 0.27 3.16
CA PHE A 46 0.66 -0.88 3.62
C PHE A 46 0.02 -1.58 4.83
N GLY A 47 -0.86 -0.87 5.56
CA GLY A 47 -1.67 -1.46 6.61
C GLY A 47 -2.58 -2.56 6.07
N ASN A 48 -3.14 -2.38 4.87
CA ASN A 48 -3.91 -3.39 4.15
C ASN A 48 -3.01 -4.39 3.40
N VAL A 49 -2.07 -3.88 2.60
CA VAL A 49 -1.23 -4.67 1.69
C VAL A 49 -0.41 -5.73 2.43
N ASN A 50 0.15 -5.40 3.61
CA ASN A 50 1.00 -6.30 4.38
C ASN A 50 0.33 -7.65 4.73
N TYR A 51 -1.00 -7.75 4.67
CA TYR A 51 -1.75 -8.97 4.99
C TYR A 51 -2.28 -9.74 3.77
N TRP A 52 -2.04 -9.26 2.54
CA TRP A 52 -2.59 -9.84 1.31
C TRP A 52 -2.31 -11.33 1.10
N TYR A 53 -1.21 -11.85 1.65
CA TYR A 53 -0.78 -13.24 1.50
C TYR A 53 -0.67 -13.98 2.84
N GLU A 54 -1.25 -13.46 3.92
CA GLU A 54 -1.10 -14.06 5.26
C GLU A 54 -1.66 -15.49 5.33
N ARG A 55 -2.67 -15.79 4.49
CA ARG A 55 -3.36 -17.06 4.41
C ARG A 55 -2.91 -17.94 3.24
N ASP A 56 -1.98 -17.47 2.42
CA ASP A 56 -1.49 -18.27 1.30
C ASP A 56 -0.72 -19.48 1.80
N GLU A 57 -0.93 -20.62 1.14
CA GLU A 57 -0.25 -21.89 1.41
C GLU A 57 0.80 -22.21 0.33
N ARG A 58 0.86 -21.40 -0.74
CA ARG A 58 1.77 -21.56 -1.86
C ARG A 58 2.48 -20.26 -2.21
N ASP A 59 3.76 -20.36 -2.52
CA ASP A 59 4.60 -19.22 -2.92
C ASP A 59 4.29 -18.69 -4.34
N GLY A 60 4.99 -17.64 -4.75
CA GLY A 60 4.86 -17.05 -6.08
C GLY A 60 5.25 -17.95 -7.25
N ASN A 61 5.88 -19.10 -6.99
CA ASN A 61 6.19 -20.12 -7.99
C ASN A 61 5.22 -21.32 -7.91
N GLY A 62 4.17 -21.23 -7.08
CA GLY A 62 3.20 -22.31 -6.88
C GLY A 62 3.69 -23.45 -5.97
N ARG A 63 4.86 -23.32 -5.33
CA ARG A 63 5.38 -24.33 -4.41
C ARG A 63 4.72 -24.18 -3.04
N GLU A 64 4.39 -25.29 -2.41
CA GLU A 64 3.83 -25.29 -1.06
C GLU A 64 4.80 -24.69 -0.04
N LEU A 65 4.24 -23.97 0.92
CA LEU A 65 4.97 -23.43 2.06
C LEU A 65 5.13 -24.51 3.11
N PHE A 66 6.33 -24.65 3.67
CA PHE A 66 6.56 -25.59 4.76
C PHE A 66 5.82 -25.16 6.03
N LYS A 67 5.61 -26.10 6.96
CA LYS A 67 5.00 -25.81 8.26
C LYS A 67 5.78 -24.71 8.98
N GLY A 68 5.11 -23.59 9.30
CA GLY A 68 5.72 -22.42 9.93
C GLY A 68 6.32 -21.40 8.95
N GLU A 69 6.30 -21.65 7.64
CA GLU A 69 6.58 -20.62 6.67
C GLU A 69 5.35 -19.74 6.42
N LYS A 70 5.61 -18.45 6.16
CA LYS A 70 4.62 -17.50 5.66
C LYS A 70 5.26 -16.64 4.57
N LEU A 71 4.44 -16.16 3.65
CA LEU A 71 4.84 -15.09 2.75
C LEU A 71 4.78 -13.76 3.46
N VAL A 72 5.83 -12.97 3.27
CA VAL A 72 5.92 -11.59 3.77
C VAL A 72 6.20 -10.70 2.58
N ILE A 73 5.51 -9.57 2.52
CA ILE A 73 5.79 -8.56 1.50
C ILE A 73 7.10 -7.86 1.85
N GLY A 74 8.03 -7.91 0.91
CA GLY A 74 9.29 -7.19 0.99
C GLY A 74 9.10 -5.74 0.58
N ILE A 75 9.43 -4.81 1.47
CA ILE A 75 9.29 -3.36 1.22
C ILE A 75 10.14 -2.93 0.02
N GLU A 76 11.36 -3.45 -0.07
CA GLU A 76 12.28 -3.19 -1.18
C GLU A 76 11.76 -3.83 -2.47
N GLN A 77 11.35 -5.10 -2.41
CA GLN A 77 10.77 -5.79 -3.57
C GLN A 77 9.52 -5.09 -4.10
N LEU A 78 8.61 -4.65 -3.22
CA LEU A 78 7.43 -3.87 -3.57
C LEU A 78 7.82 -2.53 -4.19
N ALA A 79 8.80 -1.81 -3.62
CA ALA A 79 9.25 -0.54 -4.18
C ALA A 79 9.91 -0.71 -5.55
N THR A 80 10.76 -1.72 -5.73
CA THR A 80 11.37 -2.07 -7.01
C THR A 80 10.31 -2.41 -8.05
N TYR A 81 9.30 -3.18 -7.67
CA TYR A 81 8.17 -3.50 -8.53
C TYR A 81 7.41 -2.24 -8.96
N VAL A 82 7.03 -1.38 -8.01
CA VAL A 82 6.30 -0.13 -8.29
C VAL A 82 7.10 0.84 -9.16
N LYS A 83 8.42 0.90 -9.00
CA LYS A 83 9.31 1.73 -9.83
C LYS A 83 9.35 1.33 -11.30
N THR A 84 8.88 0.14 -11.66
CA THR A 84 8.84 -0.29 -13.07
C THR A 84 7.80 0.48 -13.88
N PHE A 85 6.75 1.03 -13.24
CA PHE A 85 5.67 1.73 -13.95
C PHE A 85 5.30 3.10 -13.33
N SER A 86 5.65 3.34 -12.07
CA SER A 86 5.22 4.54 -11.32
C SER A 86 6.32 5.61 -11.28
N VAL A 87 5.97 6.86 -11.59
CA VAL A 87 6.91 8.00 -11.52
C VAL A 87 7.05 8.54 -10.09
N HIS A 88 6.01 8.40 -9.27
CA HIS A 88 6.02 8.76 -7.86
C HIS A 88 5.28 7.71 -7.04
N SER A 89 5.77 7.40 -5.84
CA SER A 89 5.17 6.40 -4.97
C SER A 89 5.09 6.88 -3.51
N ARG A 90 3.90 6.73 -2.92
CA ARG A 90 3.60 7.10 -1.54
C ARG A 90 3.25 5.87 -0.73
N PHE A 91 3.91 5.71 0.41
CA PHE A 91 3.76 4.57 1.32
C PHE A 91 3.15 5.02 2.64
N TYR A 92 2.01 4.44 3.02
CA TYR A 92 1.24 4.79 4.21
C TYR A 92 1.32 3.65 5.22
N PHE A 93 1.79 3.93 6.44
CA PHE A 93 1.90 2.92 7.50
C PHE A 93 1.93 3.50 8.92
N GLY A 94 1.33 2.77 9.86
CA GLY A 94 1.28 3.16 11.26
C GLY A 94 2.63 3.02 11.99
N LEU A 95 2.97 4.03 12.81
CA LEU A 95 4.13 4.03 13.68
C LEU A 95 3.73 3.59 15.09
N ASP A 96 4.32 2.50 15.57
CA ASP A 96 4.42 2.19 17.00
C ASP A 96 5.88 2.39 17.44
N PRO A 97 6.19 3.48 18.15
CA PRO A 97 7.56 3.80 18.55
C PRO A 97 8.12 2.78 19.58
N LYS A 98 7.27 1.93 20.17
CA LYS A 98 7.69 0.89 21.10
C LYS A 98 8.02 -0.43 20.39
N GLN A 99 7.80 -0.52 19.07
CA GLN A 99 7.99 -1.73 18.29
C GLN A 99 9.10 -1.55 17.25
N ASN A 100 10.26 -2.17 17.48
CA ASN A 100 11.41 -2.14 16.55
C ASN A 100 11.03 -2.53 15.11
N LYS A 101 10.06 -3.45 14.95
CA LYS A 101 9.56 -3.86 13.64
C LYS A 101 8.85 -2.70 12.90
N SER A 102 8.01 -1.92 13.59
CA SER A 102 7.32 -0.76 13.00
C SER A 102 8.34 0.30 12.57
N ILE A 103 9.32 0.59 13.44
CA ILE A 103 10.42 1.52 13.14
C ILE A 103 11.22 1.06 11.91
N ALA A 104 11.60 -0.22 11.85
CA ALA A 104 12.35 -0.78 10.73
C ALA A 104 11.57 -0.75 9.41
N ILE A 105 10.25 -1.00 9.44
CA ILE A 105 9.37 -0.86 8.27
C ILE A 105 9.43 0.57 7.74
N ILE A 106 9.23 1.56 8.61
CA ILE A 106 9.23 2.98 8.23
C ILE A 106 10.61 3.43 7.71
N ALA A 107 11.69 3.00 8.35
CA ALA A 107 13.05 3.30 7.91
C ALA A 107 13.31 2.75 6.50
N LYS A 108 12.92 1.51 6.23
CA LYS A 108 13.02 0.92 4.88
C LYS A 108 12.12 1.66 3.89
N ALA A 109 10.88 1.97 4.25
CA ALA A 109 9.96 2.66 3.35
C ALA A 109 10.51 4.03 2.93
N ARG A 110 11.08 4.79 3.87
CA ARG A 110 11.71 6.10 3.60
C ARG A 110 12.91 6.01 2.66
N LYS A 111 13.62 4.88 2.67
CA LYS A 111 14.76 4.64 1.77
C LYS A 111 14.31 4.38 0.32
N PHE A 112 13.19 3.69 0.13
CA PHE A 112 12.84 3.14 -1.18
C PHE A 112 11.69 3.85 -1.92
N PHE A 113 10.74 4.45 -1.21
CA PHE A 113 9.58 5.15 -1.79
C PHE A 113 9.81 6.66 -1.89
N SER A 114 9.09 7.32 -2.80
CA SER A 114 9.22 8.77 -2.99
C SER A 114 8.75 9.57 -1.77
N LYS A 115 7.72 9.07 -1.07
CA LYS A 115 7.24 9.63 0.20
C LYS A 115 6.76 8.51 1.12
N THR A 116 7.09 8.62 2.40
CA THR A 116 6.49 7.81 3.46
C THR A 116 5.66 8.70 4.37
N VAL A 117 4.39 8.33 4.55
CA VAL A 117 3.43 8.99 5.43
C VAL A 117 3.16 8.06 6.61
N THR A 118 3.27 8.60 7.82
CA THR A 118 3.14 7.83 9.05
C THR A 118 2.25 8.55 10.04
N LYS A 119 1.48 7.79 10.82
CA LYS A 119 0.75 8.30 11.98
C LYS A 119 0.90 7.36 13.17
N PRO A 120 0.81 7.85 14.41
CA PRO A 120 0.85 6.99 15.59
C PRO A 120 -0.30 5.98 15.57
N ILE A 121 -0.01 4.72 15.92
CA ILE A 121 -1.05 3.70 16.08
C ILE A 121 -1.90 4.05 17.31
N GLN A 122 -3.22 4.15 17.12
CA GLN A 122 -4.17 4.35 18.20
C GLN A 122 -4.52 3.01 18.85
N LYS A 123 -4.64 3.01 20.18
CA LYS A 123 -5.02 1.82 20.96
C LYS A 123 -6.44 2.01 21.45
N ILE A 124 -7.39 1.36 20.79
CA ILE A 124 -8.80 1.42 21.15
C ILE A 124 -9.09 0.35 22.18
N LYS A 125 -9.67 0.75 23.31
CA LYS A 125 -10.10 -0.18 24.35
C LYS A 125 -11.35 -0.92 23.89
N HIS A 126 -11.30 -2.25 23.85
CA HIS A 126 -12.41 -3.12 23.47
C HIS A 126 -12.72 -4.06 24.62
N TYR A 127 -13.93 -3.94 25.19
CA TYR A 127 -14.40 -4.84 26.24
C TYR A 127 -14.82 -6.17 25.62
N LEU A 128 -14.39 -7.25 26.25
CA LEU A 128 -14.68 -8.60 25.78
C LEU A 128 -16.09 -8.98 26.18
N SER A 129 -16.84 -9.57 25.24
CA SER A 129 -18.10 -10.24 25.56
C SER A 129 -17.84 -11.63 26.13
N ASP A 130 -18.83 -12.21 26.82
CA ASP A 130 -18.72 -13.57 27.35
C ASP A 130 -18.44 -14.57 26.21
N GLY A 131 -17.40 -15.37 26.38
CA GLY A 131 -16.97 -16.35 25.37
C GLY A 131 -16.21 -15.77 24.17
N GLU A 132 -15.88 -14.48 24.14
CA GLU A 132 -15.13 -13.88 23.03
C GLU A 132 -13.69 -14.42 22.97
N ASN A 133 -13.35 -15.04 21.84
CA ASN A 133 -12.01 -15.57 21.58
C ASN A 133 -11.03 -14.45 21.23
N VAL A 134 -10.07 -14.23 22.11
CA VAL A 134 -8.99 -13.26 21.90
C VAL A 134 -7.86 -13.89 21.08
N LYS A 135 -7.41 -13.18 20.04
CA LYS A 135 -6.26 -13.61 19.22
C LYS A 135 -5.03 -13.85 20.10
N VAL A 136 -4.28 -14.91 19.79
CA VAL A 136 -3.06 -15.26 20.55
C VAL A 136 -2.04 -14.11 20.51
N GLY A 137 -1.45 -13.80 21.67
CA GLY A 137 -0.48 -12.72 21.86
C GLY A 137 -1.08 -11.37 22.26
N TRP A 138 -2.41 -11.26 22.35
CA TRP A 138 -3.07 -10.07 22.84
C TRP A 138 -3.16 -10.09 24.37
N LYS A 139 -2.67 -9.02 25.00
CA LYS A 139 -2.71 -8.86 26.46
C LYS A 139 -4.14 -8.55 26.92
N ARG A 140 -4.72 -9.46 27.70
CA ARG A 140 -5.96 -9.20 28.47
C ARG A 140 -5.66 -8.30 29.65
N ASN A 141 -6.55 -7.34 29.88
CA ASN A 141 -6.52 -6.43 31.01
C ASN A 141 -7.92 -6.45 31.66
N SER A 142 -8.04 -5.89 32.86
CA SER A 142 -9.31 -5.81 33.58
C SER A 142 -9.44 -4.48 34.30
N ASP A 143 -10.68 -4.02 34.47
CA ASP A 143 -11.05 -2.92 35.35
C ASP A 143 -12.47 -3.13 35.91
N ALA A 144 -13.05 -2.10 36.54
CA ALA A 144 -14.39 -2.15 37.12
C ALA A 144 -15.52 -2.45 36.11
N ARG A 145 -15.28 -2.28 34.80
CA ARG A 145 -16.28 -2.55 33.74
C ARG A 145 -16.10 -3.92 33.09
N GLY A 146 -15.05 -4.67 33.46
CA GLY A 146 -14.81 -6.04 33.00
C GLY A 146 -13.46 -6.24 32.30
N GLN A 147 -13.35 -7.34 31.55
CA GLN A 147 -12.13 -7.67 30.80
C GLN A 147 -12.08 -6.91 29.47
N TYR A 148 -10.89 -6.45 29.08
CA TYR A 148 -10.70 -5.74 27.83
C TYR A 148 -9.32 -5.98 27.19
N ILE A 149 -9.24 -5.68 25.90
CA ILE A 149 -8.01 -5.68 25.10
C ILE A 149 -7.82 -4.31 24.42
N TYR A 150 -6.60 -4.02 23.96
CA TYR A 150 -6.32 -2.85 23.13
C TYR A 150 -6.19 -3.24 21.67
N LEU A 151 -7.17 -2.85 20.85
CA LEU A 151 -7.13 -3.01 19.40
C LEU A 151 -6.24 -1.91 18.78
N PRO A 152 -5.15 -2.26 18.06
CA PRO A 152 -4.41 -1.27 17.30
C PRO A 152 -5.24 -0.85 16.08
N LYS A 153 -5.48 0.46 15.94
CA LYS A 153 -6.17 1.06 14.81
C LYS A 153 -5.30 2.14 14.18
N CYS A 154 -5.20 2.10 12.86
CA CYS A 154 -4.43 3.05 12.06
C CYS A 154 -4.81 2.92 10.58
N ASN A 155 -5.90 3.54 10.16
CA ASN A 155 -6.26 3.66 8.74
C ASN A 155 -5.49 4.80 8.06
N PHE A 156 -5.62 5.03 6.75
CA PHE A 156 -5.05 6.23 6.11
C PHE A 156 -6.00 6.83 5.09
N ASP A 157 -7.28 6.48 5.16
CA ASP A 157 -8.27 6.73 4.13
C ASP A 157 -8.37 8.23 3.84
N VAL A 158 -8.46 9.06 4.90
CA VAL A 158 -8.50 10.52 4.80
C VAL A 158 -7.19 11.09 4.25
N GLU A 159 -6.04 10.73 4.83
CA GLU A 159 -4.75 11.26 4.40
C GLU A 159 -4.42 10.89 2.94
N MET A 160 -4.74 9.66 2.53
CA MET A 160 -4.59 9.18 1.16
C MET A 160 -5.55 9.91 0.21
N CYS A 161 -6.82 10.10 0.59
CA CYS A 161 -7.79 10.86 -0.21
C CYS A 161 -7.31 12.30 -0.44
N VAL A 162 -6.90 12.98 0.63
CA VAL A 162 -6.41 14.37 0.56
C VAL A 162 -5.17 14.46 -0.32
N ASP A 163 -4.20 13.55 -0.13
CA ASP A 163 -2.98 13.53 -0.95
C ASP A 163 -3.26 13.23 -2.42
N ALA A 164 -4.13 12.26 -2.71
CA ALA A 164 -4.49 11.90 -4.07
C ALA A 164 -5.15 13.08 -4.80
N ILE A 165 -6.08 13.78 -4.15
CA ILE A 165 -6.76 14.95 -4.72
C ILE A 165 -5.80 16.13 -4.90
N ARG A 166 -4.96 16.43 -3.90
CA ARG A 166 -4.01 17.56 -3.97
C ARG A 166 -2.95 17.41 -5.03
N LEU A 167 -2.57 16.17 -5.35
CA LEU A 167 -1.57 15.87 -6.37
C LEU A 167 -2.19 15.56 -7.73
N ALA A 168 -3.50 15.69 -7.90
CA ALA A 168 -4.19 15.27 -9.10
C ALA A 168 -3.58 15.87 -10.38
N ASP A 169 -3.14 17.12 -10.36
CA ASP A 169 -2.57 17.78 -11.54
C ASP A 169 -1.17 17.25 -11.93
N ASN A 170 -0.51 16.51 -11.02
CA ASN A 170 0.84 15.98 -11.21
C ASN A 170 0.86 14.58 -11.85
N TYR A 171 -0.29 13.94 -12.02
CA TYR A 171 -0.40 12.60 -12.60
C TYR A 171 -1.58 12.48 -13.54
N ASP A 172 -1.51 11.50 -14.43
CA ASP A 172 -2.58 11.17 -15.37
C ASP A 172 -3.38 9.96 -14.85
N THR A 173 -2.68 9.06 -14.13
CA THR A 173 -3.27 7.85 -13.54
C THR A 173 -2.97 7.76 -12.04
N PHE A 174 -4.02 7.56 -11.26
CA PHE A 174 -3.95 7.19 -9.85
C PHE A 174 -3.86 5.67 -9.73
N CYS A 175 -2.83 5.17 -9.06
CA CYS A 175 -2.66 3.74 -8.78
C CYS A 175 -2.79 3.49 -7.28
N LEU A 176 -3.69 2.61 -6.88
CA LEU A 176 -3.98 2.27 -5.48
C LEU A 176 -3.61 0.83 -5.19
N PHE A 177 -2.82 0.60 -4.15
CA PHE A 177 -2.61 -0.71 -3.53
C PHE A 177 -3.42 -0.76 -2.24
N SER A 178 -4.64 -1.29 -2.32
CA SER A 178 -5.52 -1.58 -1.18
C SER A 178 -6.69 -2.46 -1.65
N SER A 179 -7.34 -3.16 -0.72
CA SER A 179 -8.63 -3.82 -0.94
C SER A 179 -9.78 -3.11 -0.22
N ASP A 180 -9.54 -1.94 0.38
CA ASP A 180 -10.53 -1.21 1.17
C ASP A 180 -11.58 -0.52 0.28
N SER A 181 -12.85 -0.82 0.52
CA SER A 181 -13.98 -0.26 -0.25
C SER A 181 -14.22 1.22 0.00
N ASP A 182 -13.69 1.78 1.09
CA ASP A 182 -13.88 3.19 1.42
C ASP A 182 -13.23 4.13 0.39
N PHE A 183 -12.31 3.61 -0.43
CA PHE A 183 -11.72 4.34 -1.56
C PHE A 183 -12.63 4.43 -2.80
N ALA A 184 -13.81 3.81 -2.82
CA ALA A 184 -14.71 3.85 -3.98
C ALA A 184 -15.12 5.29 -4.35
N SER A 185 -15.43 6.13 -3.35
CA SER A 185 -15.77 7.53 -3.56
C SER A 185 -14.58 8.34 -4.09
N LEU A 186 -13.36 8.05 -3.63
CA LEU A 186 -12.15 8.69 -4.16
C LEU A 186 -11.93 8.32 -5.64
N ALA A 187 -12.05 7.03 -5.98
CA ALA A 187 -11.90 6.56 -7.36
C ALA A 187 -12.92 7.23 -8.30
N ASP A 188 -14.20 7.28 -7.90
CA ASP A 188 -15.26 7.93 -8.67
C ASP A 188 -15.00 9.44 -8.83
N TYR A 189 -14.58 10.12 -7.76
CA TYR A 189 -14.22 11.55 -7.82
C TYR A 189 -13.06 11.82 -8.76
N LEU A 190 -11.97 11.05 -8.66
CA LEU A 190 -10.79 11.24 -9.52
C LEU A 190 -11.12 11.00 -10.99
N LYS A 191 -11.95 10.01 -11.31
CA LYS A 191 -12.41 9.76 -12.67
C LYS A 191 -13.31 10.87 -13.19
N ARG A 192 -14.39 11.18 -12.47
CA ARG A 192 -15.44 12.09 -12.97
C ARG A 192 -15.06 13.56 -12.87
N ALA A 193 -14.51 13.98 -11.74
CA ALA A 193 -14.23 15.39 -11.48
C ALA A 193 -12.81 15.82 -11.88
N LYS A 194 -11.85 14.88 -11.93
CA LYS A 194 -10.44 15.16 -12.25
C LYS A 194 -9.96 14.51 -13.56
N ASN A 195 -10.83 13.78 -14.26
CA ASN A 195 -10.52 13.09 -15.51
C ASN A 195 -9.26 12.21 -15.42
N LYS A 196 -9.10 11.48 -14.31
CA LYS A 196 -7.97 10.57 -14.08
C LYS A 196 -8.34 9.14 -14.40
N LYS A 197 -7.36 8.35 -14.84
CA LYS A 197 -7.49 6.88 -14.83
C LYS A 197 -7.19 6.35 -13.44
N VAL A 198 -7.77 5.21 -13.10
CA VAL A 198 -7.57 4.53 -11.81
C VAL A 198 -7.14 3.08 -12.04
N ILE A 199 -5.98 2.73 -11.51
CA ILE A 199 -5.49 1.35 -11.42
C ILE A 199 -5.61 0.89 -9.97
N LEU A 200 -6.15 -0.29 -9.76
CA LEU A 200 -6.26 -0.94 -8.45
C LEU A 200 -5.40 -2.20 -8.42
N PHE A 201 -4.52 -2.30 -7.44
CA PHE A 201 -3.93 -3.56 -7.01
C PHE A 201 -4.65 -4.01 -5.74
N SER A 202 -5.23 -5.20 -5.77
CA SER A 202 -6.06 -5.70 -4.68
C SER A 202 -5.92 -7.21 -4.47
N SER A 203 -6.08 -7.68 -3.23
CA SER A 203 -6.07 -9.11 -2.87
C SER A 203 -7.28 -9.47 -2.02
N GLY A 204 -7.69 -10.75 -2.07
CA GLY A 204 -8.84 -11.25 -1.34
C GLY A 204 -10.17 -10.70 -1.83
N TYR A 205 -11.13 -10.55 -0.91
CA TYR A 205 -12.42 -9.95 -1.24
C TYR A 205 -12.25 -8.45 -1.47
N VAL A 206 -12.84 -7.97 -2.56
CA VAL A 206 -12.87 -6.56 -2.93
C VAL A 206 -14.29 -6.26 -3.38
N SER A 207 -14.87 -5.26 -2.75
CA SER A 207 -16.23 -4.80 -3.03
C SER A 207 -16.42 -4.44 -4.50
N TYR A 208 -17.56 -4.85 -5.06
CA TYR A 208 -18.00 -4.47 -6.40
C TYR A 208 -18.05 -2.94 -6.56
N TRP A 209 -18.45 -2.23 -5.49
CA TRP A 209 -18.50 -0.77 -5.44
C TRP A 209 -17.16 -0.09 -5.75
N LEU A 210 -16.03 -0.73 -5.43
CA LEU A 210 -14.71 -0.21 -5.78
C LEU A 210 -14.29 -0.70 -7.17
N LYS A 211 -14.47 -2.00 -7.47
CA LYS A 211 -14.05 -2.60 -8.74
C LYS A 211 -14.67 -1.92 -9.96
N ASP A 212 -15.93 -1.54 -9.89
CA ASP A 212 -16.64 -0.85 -10.97
C ASP A 212 -16.13 0.57 -11.23
N LYS A 213 -15.43 1.14 -10.25
CA LYS A 213 -14.94 2.52 -10.29
C LYS A 213 -13.51 2.60 -10.79
N VAL A 214 -12.87 1.50 -11.17
CA VAL A 214 -11.48 1.51 -11.64
C VAL A 214 -11.39 1.13 -13.11
N ASP A 215 -10.36 1.61 -13.80
CA ASP A 215 -10.11 1.32 -15.22
C ASP A 215 -9.36 0.00 -15.39
N LEU A 216 -8.54 -0.36 -14.40
CA LEU A 216 -7.82 -1.63 -14.37
C LEU A 216 -7.75 -2.15 -12.94
N ASN A 217 -8.12 -3.41 -12.72
CA ASN A 217 -7.89 -4.11 -11.46
C ASN A 217 -6.92 -5.27 -11.66
N ILE A 218 -5.81 -5.24 -10.93
CA ILE A 218 -4.77 -6.26 -10.92
C ILE A 218 -4.85 -7.03 -9.60
N ASN A 219 -5.07 -8.34 -9.70
CA ASN A 219 -5.07 -9.21 -8.54
C ASN A 219 -3.65 -9.31 -7.96
N GLY A 220 -3.50 -9.15 -6.64
CA GLY A 220 -2.23 -9.27 -5.93
C GLY A 220 -1.51 -10.58 -6.23
N GLN A 221 -2.24 -11.68 -6.42
CA GLN A 221 -1.66 -12.97 -6.80
C GLN A 221 -0.78 -12.90 -8.07
N ALA A 222 -1.09 -12.00 -9.01
CA ALA A 222 -0.30 -11.80 -10.23
C ALA A 222 1.09 -11.18 -9.98
N ILE A 223 1.27 -10.49 -8.85
CA ILE A 223 2.54 -9.84 -8.46
C ILE A 223 3.22 -10.54 -7.29
N LYS A 224 2.63 -11.62 -6.77
CA LYS A 224 3.08 -12.34 -5.56
C LYS A 224 4.55 -12.72 -5.64
N LYS A 225 4.99 -13.25 -6.79
CA LYS A 225 6.38 -13.68 -7.02
C LYS A 225 7.39 -12.54 -6.92
N GLN A 226 6.98 -11.35 -7.35
CA GLN A 226 7.83 -10.17 -7.47
C GLN A 226 7.99 -9.46 -6.13
N ILE A 227 6.96 -9.49 -5.26
CA ILE A 227 6.91 -8.65 -4.06
C ILE A 227 7.04 -9.41 -2.73
N THR A 228 7.01 -10.75 -2.74
CA THR A 228 7.07 -11.56 -1.52
C THR A 228 8.37 -12.31 -1.34
N PHE A 229 8.69 -12.64 -0.09
CA PHE A 229 9.72 -13.61 0.27
C PHE A 229 9.20 -14.52 1.39
N LYS A 230 9.78 -15.72 1.51
CA LYS A 230 9.44 -16.66 2.57
C LYS A 230 10.09 -16.24 3.88
N LYS A 231 9.34 -16.34 4.96
CA LYS A 231 9.85 -16.12 6.32
C LYS A 231 9.33 -17.21 7.23
N ILE A 232 10.25 -17.81 8.01
CA ILE A 232 9.88 -18.68 9.10
C ILE A 232 9.26 -17.82 10.21
N LYS A 233 8.04 -18.15 10.58
CA LYS A 233 7.37 -17.60 11.75
C LYS A 233 6.76 -18.81 12.46
N PRO A 234 7.14 -19.12 13.71
CA PRO A 234 6.48 -20.20 14.44
C PRO A 234 4.96 -19.97 14.37
N ARG A 235 4.28 -20.86 13.65
CA ARG A 235 2.83 -21.02 13.78
C ARG A 235 2.68 -21.84 15.05
N LEU A 236 1.97 -21.27 16.02
CA LEU A 236 1.45 -22.01 17.16
C LEU A 236 0.46 -23.05 16.64
#